data_AF-A0A1G3PPD2-F1
#
_entry.id   AF-A0A1G3PPD2-F1
#
_cell.length_a   1.000
_cell.length_b   1.000
_cell.length_c   1.000
_cell.angle_alpha   90.00
_cell.angle_beta   90.00
_cell.angle_gamma   90.00
#
_symmetry.space_group_name_H-M   'P 1'
#
loop_
_entity.id
_entity.type
_entity.pdbx_description
1 polymer ?
#
loop_
_entity_poly.entity_id
_entity_poly.type
_entity_poly.pdbx_seq_one_letter_code
_entity_poly.pdbx_strand_id
1 'polypeptide(L)'
;MRKTIFAIAVIFISLCRGWSEMSDATIGKYKLKCGYLTRWGTDYISIDKADGKIVAGKIGIDWSIGPEARLPLDWEKFYEMKFAGKLSKDGNSFAFDVTVGGRIVYQFTLFFLWVDRPVLTGFVKIKPLKKEYAPVMTVGVFAEKIEEN
;
A
#
# COMPACT_ATOMS: atom_id res chain seq x y z
N MET A 1 25.63 -3.61 -24.33
CA MET A 1 24.23 -3.99 -24.04
C MET A 1 23.50 -2.79 -23.46
N ARG A 2 22.55 -2.20 -24.20
CA ARG A 2 21.77 -1.04 -23.73
C ARG A 2 20.75 -1.53 -22.70
N LYS A 3 20.85 -1.05 -21.46
CA LYS A 3 19.83 -1.26 -20.42
C LYS A 3 18.70 -0.28 -20.69
N THR A 4 17.62 -0.76 -21.28
CA THR A 4 16.36 0.00 -21.40
C THR A 4 15.75 0.08 -20.00
N ILE A 5 16.00 1.17 -19.28
CA ILE A 5 15.30 1.49 -18.04
C ILE A 5 13.91 1.94 -18.46
N PHE A 6 12.91 1.07 -18.32
CA PHE A 6 11.51 1.46 -18.38
C PHE A 6 11.20 2.27 -17.11
N ALA A 7 11.49 3.57 -17.15
CA ALA A 7 10.93 4.51 -16.21
C ALA A 7 9.42 4.59 -16.52
N ILE A 8 8.59 4.00 -15.67
CA ILE A 8 7.15 4.26 -15.69
C ILE A 8 7.01 5.73 -15.26
N ALA A 9 6.94 6.62 -16.24
CA ALA A 9 6.53 7.99 -16.05
C ALA A 9 5.07 7.95 -15.57
N VAL A 10 4.86 8.15 -14.28
CA VAL A 10 3.53 8.37 -13.72
C VAL A 10 3.09 9.74 -14.21
N ILE A 11 2.34 9.76 -15.32
CA ILE A 11 1.74 10.95 -15.90
C ILE A 11 0.69 11.45 -14.89
N PHE A 12 0.98 12.56 -14.23
CA PHE A 12 0.03 13.30 -13.38
C PHE A 12 -1.05 13.92 -14.27
N ILE A 13 -2.22 13.28 -14.36
CA ILE A 13 -3.42 13.92 -14.90
C ILE A 13 -4.22 14.47 -13.72
N SER A 14 -4.16 15.80 -13.61
CA SER A 14 -4.91 16.60 -12.65
C SER A 14 -6.39 16.64 -13.04
N LEU A 15 -7.19 15.70 -12.55
CA LEU A 15 -8.66 15.76 -12.56
C LEU A 15 -9.22 15.22 -11.25
N CYS A 16 -9.04 15.99 -10.17
CA CYS A 16 -9.56 15.62 -8.86
C CYS A 16 -10.86 16.38 -8.61
N ARG A 17 -11.99 15.69 -8.76
CA ARG A 17 -13.25 16.10 -8.12
C ARG A 17 -13.08 15.97 -6.60
N GLY A 18 -13.72 16.88 -5.86
CA GLY A 18 -13.57 17.00 -4.42
C GLY A 18 -13.93 15.72 -3.64
N TRP A 19 -13.20 15.52 -2.54
CA TRP A 19 -13.23 14.38 -1.63
C TRP A 19 -14.63 13.86 -1.23
N SER A 20 -15.66 14.70 -1.20
CA SER A 20 -17.01 14.32 -0.77
C SER A 20 -17.67 13.24 -1.62
N GLU A 21 -17.26 13.09 -2.89
CA GLU A 21 -17.74 12.00 -3.76
C GLU A 21 -16.80 10.78 -3.72
N MET A 22 -15.55 10.96 -3.30
CA MET A 22 -14.53 9.90 -3.26
C MET A 22 -14.56 9.08 -1.96
N SER A 23 -15.02 9.62 -0.83
CA SER A 23 -14.94 8.92 0.48
C SER A 23 -15.54 7.52 0.44
N ASP A 24 -16.72 7.38 -0.17
CA ASP A 24 -17.47 6.12 -0.16
C ASP A 24 -16.97 5.16 -1.23
N ALA A 25 -16.62 5.69 -2.41
CA ALA A 25 -16.00 4.89 -3.48
C ALA A 25 -14.64 4.31 -3.06
N THR A 26 -13.93 5.01 -2.16
CA THR A 26 -12.63 4.61 -1.62
C THR A 26 -12.73 3.48 -0.59
N ILE A 27 -13.86 3.34 0.10
CA ILE A 27 -14.07 2.25 1.06
C ILE A 27 -14.15 0.92 0.32
N GLY A 28 -13.48 -0.09 0.86
CA GLY A 28 -13.47 -1.44 0.33
C GLY A 28 -12.11 -2.11 0.40
N LYS A 29 -12.04 -3.30 -0.17
CA LYS A 29 -10.84 -4.15 -0.17
C LYS A 29 -10.12 -4.05 -1.51
N TYR A 30 -8.80 -3.93 -1.47
CA TYR A 30 -7.94 -3.80 -2.64
C TYR A 30 -6.86 -4.87 -2.59
N LYS A 31 -6.65 -5.59 -3.69
CA LYS A 31 -5.57 -6.55 -3.82
C LYS A 31 -4.27 -5.82 -4.11
N LEU A 32 -3.25 -6.00 -3.27
CA LEU A 32 -1.94 -5.38 -3.44
C LEU A 32 -1.06 -6.19 -4.39
N LYS A 33 -0.39 -5.49 -5.32
CA LYS A 33 0.62 -6.00 -6.25
C LYS A 33 1.85 -5.11 -6.12
N CYS A 34 3.04 -5.66 -5.88
CA CYS A 34 4.27 -4.87 -5.94
C CYS A 34 5.15 -5.25 -7.12
N GLY A 35 5.72 -4.22 -7.75
CA GLY A 35 6.19 -4.22 -9.13
C GLY A 35 7.31 -5.19 -9.53
N TYR A 36 7.83 -6.04 -8.63
CA TYR A 36 8.92 -6.97 -8.94
C TYR A 36 8.74 -8.41 -8.45
N LEU A 37 7.67 -8.75 -7.73
CA LEU A 37 7.51 -10.10 -7.17
C LEU A 37 6.12 -10.65 -7.50
N THR A 38 6.08 -11.51 -8.52
CA THR A 38 4.88 -12.21 -9.01
C THR A 38 4.35 -13.30 -8.07
N ARG A 39 4.96 -13.49 -6.88
CA ARG A 39 4.56 -14.51 -5.88
C ARG A 39 3.56 -14.00 -4.83
N TRP A 40 3.04 -12.80 -4.98
CA TRP A 40 2.21 -12.12 -3.97
C TRP A 40 0.73 -12.46 -4.21
N GLY A 41 0.26 -13.49 -3.52
CA GLY A 41 -1.03 -14.14 -3.82
C GLY A 41 -2.23 -13.45 -3.17
N THR A 42 -2.12 -13.14 -1.87
CA THR A 42 -3.28 -12.82 -1.01
C THR A 42 -3.22 -11.45 -0.32
N ASP A 43 -2.17 -10.67 -0.57
CA ASP A 43 -1.99 -9.35 0.02
C ASP A 43 -3.13 -8.40 -0.32
N TYR A 44 -3.56 -7.64 0.69
CA TYR A 44 -4.63 -6.69 0.50
C TYR A 44 -4.49 -5.48 1.41
N ILE A 45 -5.08 -4.37 0.98
CA ILE A 45 -5.40 -3.23 1.84
C ILE A 45 -6.92 -3.07 1.85
N SER A 46 -7.51 -3.00 3.04
CA SER A 46 -8.92 -2.72 3.24
C SER A 46 -9.04 -1.35 3.87
N ILE A 47 -9.80 -0.48 3.24
CA ILE A 47 -10.13 0.85 3.74
C ILE A 47 -11.52 0.77 4.34
N ASP A 48 -11.60 0.89 5.67
CA ASP A 48 -12.85 0.83 6.43
C ASP A 48 -13.47 2.23 6.58
N LYS A 49 -12.63 3.27 6.63
CA LYS A 49 -13.05 4.65 6.83
C LYS A 49 -12.15 5.63 6.07
N ALA A 50 -12.75 6.64 5.46
CA ALA A 50 -12.05 7.73 4.78
C ALA A 50 -12.82 9.06 4.95
N ASP A 51 -12.34 10.00 5.77
CA ASP A 51 -13.10 11.21 6.21
C ASP A 51 -12.41 12.55 5.91
N GLY A 52 -11.86 12.75 4.72
CA GLY A 52 -11.33 14.04 4.22
C GLY A 52 -10.03 14.46 4.88
N LYS A 53 -9.70 13.86 6.03
CA LYS A 53 -8.49 14.08 6.81
C LYS A 53 -7.81 12.77 7.18
N ILE A 54 -8.58 11.71 7.44
CA ILE A 54 -8.07 10.43 7.92
C ILE A 54 -8.53 9.30 6.99
N VAL A 55 -7.64 8.34 6.77
CA VAL A 55 -7.97 7.03 6.19
C VAL A 55 -7.58 5.97 7.20
N ALA A 56 -8.47 5.02 7.48
CA ALA A 56 -8.19 3.94 8.40
C ALA A 56 -8.71 2.61 7.85
N GLY A 57 -8.06 1.54 8.25
CA GLY A 57 -8.48 0.19 7.88
C GLY A 57 -7.45 -0.85 8.27
N LYS A 58 -7.30 -1.87 7.42
CA LYS A 58 -6.40 -3.00 7.65
C LYS A 58 -5.52 -3.26 6.45
N ILE A 59 -4.30 -3.70 6.71
CA ILE A 59 -3.43 -4.29 5.70
C ILE A 59 -3.24 -5.77 6.02
N GLY A 60 -3.57 -6.62 5.07
CA GLY A 60 -3.29 -8.05 5.08
C GLY A 60 -1.99 -8.28 4.33
N ILE A 61 -0.97 -8.73 5.05
CA ILE A 61 0.36 -9.01 4.50
C ILE A 61 0.61 -10.52 4.60
N ASP A 62 0.61 -11.15 3.43
CA ASP A 62 1.12 -12.48 3.08
C ASP A 62 2.43 -12.32 2.28
N TRP A 63 3.25 -11.34 2.69
CA TRP A 63 4.52 -11.13 2.03
C TRP A 63 5.41 -12.30 2.37
N SER A 64 6.16 -12.77 1.38
CA SER A 64 7.43 -13.48 1.57
C SER A 64 8.46 -12.66 2.39
N ILE A 65 8.03 -11.58 3.03
CA ILE A 65 8.68 -10.74 4.02
C ILE A 65 7.65 -10.51 5.16
N GLY A 66 7.61 -11.40 6.15
CA GLY A 66 6.77 -11.36 7.36
C GLY A 66 6.94 -10.08 8.21
N PRO A 67 6.18 -9.94 9.31
CA PRO A 67 5.82 -8.66 9.95
C PRO A 67 7.00 -7.81 10.45
N GLU A 68 8.16 -8.42 10.66
CA GLU A 68 9.41 -7.74 11.05
C GLU A 68 10.25 -7.28 9.85
N ALA A 69 9.66 -7.31 8.65
CA ALA A 69 10.32 -7.14 7.38
C ALA A 69 11.42 -8.20 7.11
N ARG A 70 11.17 -9.47 7.48
CA ARG A 70 12.08 -10.64 7.28
C ARG A 70 11.38 -11.78 6.54
N LEU A 71 12.09 -12.77 5.99
CA LEU A 71 11.41 -13.99 5.48
C LEU A 71 10.47 -14.57 6.56
N PRO A 72 9.18 -14.83 6.24
CA PRO A 72 8.24 -15.42 7.18
C PRO A 72 8.71 -16.83 7.55
N LEU A 73 8.51 -17.24 8.80
CA LEU A 73 8.74 -18.61 9.23
C LEU A 73 7.58 -19.48 8.75
N ASP A 74 7.77 -20.79 8.63
CA ASP A 74 6.76 -21.69 8.01
C ASP A 74 5.39 -21.69 8.74
N TRP A 75 5.36 -21.23 10.00
CA TRP A 75 4.14 -21.10 10.80
C TRP A 75 3.50 -19.70 10.74
N GLU A 76 4.16 -18.74 10.12
CA GLU A 76 3.72 -17.35 9.98
C GLU A 76 2.81 -17.23 8.76
N LYS A 77 1.54 -17.58 8.94
CA LYS A 77 0.63 -17.87 7.82
C LYS A 77 0.01 -16.64 7.16
N PHE A 78 -0.29 -15.60 7.94
CA PHE A 78 -0.94 -14.37 7.46
C PHE A 78 -1.02 -13.35 8.59
N TYR A 79 -0.77 -12.06 8.29
CA TYR A 79 -0.90 -11.00 9.29
C TYR A 79 -1.82 -9.90 8.83
N GLU A 80 -2.79 -9.59 9.67
CA GLU A 80 -3.61 -8.39 9.53
C GLU A 80 -3.15 -7.34 10.53
N MET A 81 -2.86 -6.15 10.02
CA MET A 81 -2.44 -5.01 10.84
C MET A 81 -3.36 -3.83 10.58
N LYS A 82 -3.85 -3.22 11.67
CA LYS A 82 -4.63 -1.99 11.55
C LYS A 82 -3.71 -0.83 11.22
N PHE A 83 -4.19 0.09 10.38
CA PHE A 83 -3.49 1.34 10.12
C PHE A 83 -4.43 2.54 10.25
N ALA A 84 -3.81 3.69 10.51
CA ALA A 84 -4.43 4.99 10.37
C ALA A 84 -3.44 5.90 9.65
N GLY A 85 -3.88 6.49 8.56
CA GLY A 85 -3.12 7.41 7.72
C GLY A 85 -3.76 8.79 7.68
N LYS A 86 -2.94 9.79 7.36
CA LYS A 86 -3.41 11.15 7.08
C LYS A 86 -3.44 11.37 5.59
N LEU A 87 -4.50 12.03 5.13
CA LEU A 87 -4.59 12.48 3.75
C LEU A 87 -3.70 13.70 3.53
N SER A 88 -3.10 13.76 2.35
CA SER A 88 -2.43 14.95 1.87
C SER A 88 -3.44 16.09 1.69
N LYS A 89 -2.96 17.33 1.73
CA LYS A 89 -3.82 18.53 1.64
C LYS A 89 -4.63 18.59 0.34
N ASP A 90 -4.12 17.99 -0.72
CA ASP A 90 -4.76 17.88 -2.02
C ASP A 90 -5.72 16.67 -2.14
N GLY A 91 -5.80 15.82 -1.11
CA GLY A 91 -6.69 14.66 -1.06
C GLY A 91 -6.29 13.48 -1.95
N ASN A 92 -5.15 13.56 -2.64
CA ASN A 92 -4.77 12.60 -3.67
C ASN A 92 -3.96 11.42 -3.14
N SER A 93 -3.39 11.58 -1.94
CA SER A 93 -2.54 10.57 -1.35
C SER A 93 -2.77 10.45 0.14
N PHE A 94 -2.46 9.29 0.69
CA PHE A 94 -2.35 9.10 2.13
C PHE A 94 -1.10 8.29 2.44
N ALA A 95 -0.54 8.56 3.62
CA ALA A 95 0.59 7.82 4.14
C ALA A 95 0.27 7.28 5.53
N PHE A 96 0.76 6.08 5.80
CA PHE A 96 0.66 5.44 7.10
C PHE A 96 1.89 4.59 7.38
N ASP A 97 2.19 4.46 8.68
CA ASP A 97 3.27 3.63 9.17
C ASP A 97 2.69 2.37 9.82
N VAL A 98 3.29 1.22 9.52
CA VAL A 98 3.03 -0.04 10.22
C VAL A 98 4.16 -0.27 11.21
N THR A 99 3.79 -0.50 12.46
CA THR A 99 4.71 -0.60 13.59
C THR A 99 4.64 -1.98 14.22
N VAL A 100 5.79 -2.61 14.45
CA VAL A 100 5.94 -3.88 15.17
C VAL A 100 6.91 -3.68 16.33
N GLY A 101 6.51 -4.03 17.54
CA GLY A 101 7.33 -3.83 18.75
C GLY A 101 7.74 -2.36 18.97
N GLY A 102 6.90 -1.40 18.60
CA GLY A 102 7.19 0.04 18.69
C GLY A 102 8.12 0.60 17.60
N ARG A 103 8.52 -0.20 16.61
CA ARG A 103 9.38 0.21 15.50
C ARG A 103 8.64 0.19 14.17
N ILE A 104 8.81 1.24 13.37
CA ILE A 104 8.22 1.34 12.04
C ILE A 104 8.95 0.39 11.09
N VAL A 105 8.22 -0.59 10.58
CA VAL A 105 8.72 -1.64 9.67
C VAL A 105 8.27 -1.44 8.23
N TYR A 106 7.10 -0.83 8.02
CA TYR A 106 6.61 -0.45 6.70
C TYR A 106 6.11 0.98 6.71
N GLN A 107 6.45 1.75 5.68
CA GLN A 107 5.87 3.07 5.46
C GLN A 107 5.22 3.05 4.09
N PHE A 108 3.90 3.20 4.07
CA PHE A 108 3.13 3.26 2.85
C PHE A 108 2.87 4.70 2.47
N THR A 109 2.96 4.98 1.17
CA THR A 109 2.44 6.21 0.57
C THR A 109 1.66 5.79 -0.65
N LEU A 110 0.35 5.96 -0.59
CA LEU A 110 -0.59 5.50 -1.61
C LEU A 110 -1.30 6.70 -2.23
N PHE A 111 -1.56 6.62 -3.53
CA PHE A 111 -2.17 7.61 -4.38
C PHE A 111 -3.38 7.02 -5.08
N PHE A 112 -4.43 7.81 -5.27
CA PHE A 112 -5.56 7.44 -6.11
C PHE A 112 -5.29 7.89 -7.54
N LEU A 113 -5.38 6.96 -8.51
CA LEU A 113 -5.15 7.28 -9.92
C LEU A 113 -6.42 7.66 -10.69
N TRP A 114 -7.59 7.10 -10.34
CA TRP A 114 -8.82 7.30 -11.10
C TRP A 114 -10.03 7.43 -10.16
N VAL A 115 -10.92 8.36 -10.48
CA VAL A 115 -12.16 8.61 -9.73
C VAL A 115 -13.21 7.52 -10.01
N ASP A 116 -13.28 7.03 -11.26
CA ASP A 116 -14.29 6.07 -11.70
C ASP A 116 -13.90 4.61 -11.43
N ARG A 117 -12.61 4.37 -11.12
CA ARG A 117 -12.07 3.08 -10.68
C ARG A 117 -11.05 3.37 -9.59
N PRO A 118 -11.36 3.18 -8.30
CA PRO A 118 -10.38 3.45 -7.27
C PRO A 118 -9.22 2.46 -7.44
N VAL A 119 -8.14 2.96 -8.00
CA VAL A 119 -6.88 2.26 -8.18
C VAL A 119 -5.89 2.97 -7.30
N LEU A 120 -5.32 2.22 -6.36
CA LEU A 120 -4.25 2.71 -5.51
C LEU A 120 -2.92 2.43 -6.20
N THR A 121 -2.03 3.40 -6.23
CA THR A 121 -0.62 3.19 -6.59
C THR A 121 0.25 3.82 -5.53
N GLY A 122 1.56 3.55 -5.54
CA GLY A 122 2.49 4.31 -4.73
C GLY A 122 3.69 3.49 -4.36
N PHE A 123 4.13 3.66 -3.13
CA PHE A 123 5.38 3.05 -2.68
C PHE A 123 5.25 2.55 -1.25
N VAL A 124 5.92 1.43 -0.98
CA VAL A 124 6.20 0.97 0.37
C VAL A 124 7.69 1.02 0.61
N LYS A 125 8.07 1.67 1.72
CA LYS A 125 9.42 1.59 2.27
C LYS A 125 9.45 0.48 3.32
N ILE A 126 10.29 -0.51 3.09
CA ILE A 126 10.49 -1.66 3.97
C ILE A 126 11.75 -1.41 4.82
N LYS A 127 11.58 -1.42 6.14
CA LYS A 127 12.65 -1.23 7.12
C LYS A 127 12.75 -2.47 8.02
N PRO A 128 13.60 -3.45 7.67
CA PRO A 128 13.77 -4.64 8.49
C PRO A 128 14.27 -4.29 9.89
N LEU A 129 13.73 -4.98 10.89
CA LEU A 129 14.14 -4.78 12.29
C LEU A 129 15.61 -5.14 12.53
N LYS A 130 16.16 -6.03 11.70
CA LYS A 130 17.58 -6.40 11.68
C LYS A 130 18.13 -6.30 10.27
N LYS A 131 19.30 -5.67 10.11
CA LYS A 131 19.96 -5.45 8.80
C LYS A 131 20.33 -6.75 8.08
N GLU A 132 20.46 -7.86 8.80
CA GLU A 132 20.78 -9.18 8.26
C GLU A 132 19.60 -9.84 7.54
N TYR A 133 18.36 -9.40 7.79
CA TYR A 133 17.17 -10.00 7.20
C TYR A 133 16.92 -9.53 5.76
N ALA A 134 17.16 -8.24 5.50
CA ALA A 134 17.05 -7.63 4.19
C ALA A 134 17.72 -6.25 4.19
N PRO A 135 18.08 -5.69 3.02
CA PRO A 135 18.37 -4.27 2.91
C PRO A 135 17.09 -3.44 3.10
N VAL A 136 17.25 -2.18 3.54
CA VAL A 136 16.17 -1.19 3.43
C VAL A 136 15.87 -0.98 1.95
N MET A 137 14.62 -1.11 1.56
CA MET A 137 14.22 -0.96 0.17
C MET A 137 12.90 -0.23 0.03
N THR A 138 12.70 0.37 -1.15
CA THR A 138 11.44 0.99 -1.54
C THR A 138 10.91 0.26 -2.77
N VAL A 139 9.66 -0.18 -2.71
CA VAL A 139 9.03 -0.95 -3.78
C VAL A 139 7.77 -0.23 -4.24
N GLY A 140 7.55 -0.19 -5.56
CA GLY A 140 6.31 0.32 -6.14
C GLY A 140 5.15 -0.62 -5.81
N VAL A 141 4.04 -0.05 -5.35
CA VAL A 141 2.81 -0.73 -4.98
C VAL A 141 1.72 -0.33 -5.96
N PHE A 142 0.88 -1.28 -6.32
CA PHE A 142 -0.34 -1.07 -7.10
C PHE A 142 -1.45 -1.90 -6.46
N ALA A 143 -2.64 -1.34 -6.28
CA ALA A 143 -3.77 -2.02 -5.69
C ALA A 143 -5.04 -1.80 -6.51
N GLU A 144 -5.69 -2.91 -6.86
CA GLU A 144 -6.98 -2.92 -7.55
C GLU A 144 -8.07 -3.26 -6.55
N LYS A 145 -9.18 -2.52 -6.58
CA LYS A 145 -10.34 -2.84 -5.75
C LYS A 145 -10.86 -4.23 -6.15
N ILE A 146 -11.16 -5.04 -5.14
CA ILE A 146 -11.80 -6.35 -5.29
C ILE A 146 -13.29 -6.09 -5.30
N GLU A 147 -13.98 -6.47 -6.37
CA GLU A 147 -15.43 -6.48 -6.41
C GLU A 147 -15.92 -7.65 -5.54
N GLU A 148 -16.66 -7.35 -4.47
CA GLU A 148 -17.37 -8.37 -3.69
C GLU A 148 -18.67 -8.69 -4.44
N ASN A 149 -18.75 -9.90 -5.01
CA ASN A 149 -19.97 -10.47 -5.61
C ASN A 149 -20.96 -10.88 -4.52
#